data_AF-A0A9E3QQ00-F1
#
_entry.id   AF-A0A9E3QQ00-F1
#
_cell.length_a   1.000
_cell.length_b   1.000
_cell.length_c   1.000
_cell.angle_alpha   90.00
_cell.angle_beta   90.00
_cell.angle_gamma   90.00
#
_symmetry.space_group_name_H-M   'P 1'
#
loop_
_entity.id
_entity.type
_entity.pdbx_description
1 polymer ?
#
loop_
_entity_poly.entity_id
_entity_poly.type
_entity_poly.pdbx_seq_one_letter_code
_entity_poly.pdbx_strand_id
1 'polypeptide(L)'
;MRGIFLRALGAIYIMAFASLGVQIDGLIGSRGILPAGEYLDSLYQVLGAQAYGQFPTLLWINHSDIFLQILCWGGVALGALVVAGLLPGPCLLVLWAAYLSLTVVGQEFLSFQWDMLLLEAGLLAVLFAPWGTLWLGRAKGEP
;
A
#
# COMPACT_ATOMS: atom_id res chain seq x y z
N MET A 1 13.81 -16.95 -10.20
CA MET A 1 13.66 -16.46 -8.80
C MET A 1 12.95 -15.11 -8.73
N ARG A 2 13.46 -14.04 -9.36
CA ARG A 2 12.84 -12.69 -9.35
C ARG A 2 11.33 -12.68 -9.61
N GLY A 3 10.86 -13.27 -10.70
CA GLY A 3 9.44 -13.24 -11.03
C GLY A 3 8.52 -13.99 -10.06
N ILE A 4 9.01 -15.11 -9.49
CA ILE A 4 8.25 -15.87 -8.49
C ILE A 4 8.11 -15.01 -7.23
N PHE A 5 9.20 -14.36 -6.81
CA PHE A 5 9.19 -13.44 -5.67
C PHE A 5 8.20 -12.29 -5.87
N LEU A 6 8.23 -11.58 -7.02
CA LEU A 6 7.32 -10.46 -7.28
C LEU A 6 5.86 -10.90 -7.30
N ARG A 7 5.55 -12.07 -7.87
CA ARG A 7 4.19 -12.63 -7.86
C ARG A 7 3.73 -13.03 -6.46
N ALA A 8 4.59 -13.66 -5.67
CA ALA A 8 4.29 -14.00 -4.29
C ALA A 8 4.03 -12.73 -3.46
N LEU A 9 4.87 -11.70 -3.62
CA LEU A 9 4.68 -10.41 -2.97
C LEU A 9 3.37 -9.72 -3.41
N GLY A 10 3.05 -9.75 -4.71
CA GLY A 10 1.77 -9.26 -5.23
C GLY A 10 0.57 -9.98 -4.61
N ALA A 11 0.64 -11.31 -4.44
CA ALA A 11 -0.41 -12.08 -3.75
C ALA A 11 -0.53 -11.71 -2.27
N ILE A 12 0.59 -11.45 -1.59
CA ILE A 12 0.60 -10.96 -0.20
C ILE A 12 -0.09 -9.59 -0.10
N TYR A 13 0.22 -8.66 -1.02
CA TYR A 13 -0.47 -7.37 -1.09
C TYR A 13 -1.98 -7.53 -1.32
N ILE A 14 -2.40 -8.42 -2.23
CA ILE A 14 -3.83 -8.71 -2.45
C ILE A 14 -4.49 -9.14 -1.14
N MET A 15 -3.91 -10.10 -0.43
CA MET A 15 -4.46 -10.60 0.84
C MET A 15 -4.52 -9.50 1.90
N ALA A 16 -3.47 -8.70 2.04
CA ALA A 16 -3.40 -7.61 3.00
C ALA A 16 -4.47 -6.53 2.71
N PHE A 17 -4.52 -6.04 1.47
CA PHE A 17 -5.49 -5.02 1.06
C PHE A 17 -6.93 -5.51 1.07
N ALA A 18 -7.20 -6.76 0.69
CA ALA A 18 -8.55 -7.34 0.75
C ALA A 18 -9.02 -7.52 2.19
N SER A 19 -8.15 -8.06 3.05
CA SER A 19 -8.44 -8.20 4.49
C SER A 19 -8.73 -6.86 5.14
N LEU A 20 -7.91 -5.85 4.83
CA LEU A 20 -8.08 -4.50 5.34
C LEU A 20 -9.33 -3.82 4.77
N GLY A 21 -9.60 -3.93 3.47
CA GLY A 21 -10.73 -3.27 2.80
C GLY A 21 -12.11 -3.67 3.35
N VAL A 22 -12.26 -4.91 3.82
CA VAL A 22 -13.50 -5.36 4.50
C VAL A 22 -13.69 -4.69 5.86
N GLN A 23 -12.59 -4.25 6.50
CA GLN A 23 -12.60 -3.73 7.87
C GLN A 23 -12.34 -2.21 7.95
N ILE A 24 -11.86 -1.59 6.87
CA ILE A 24 -11.28 -0.24 6.91
C ILE A 24 -12.24 0.82 7.45
N ASP A 25 -13.52 0.75 7.06
CA ASP A 25 -14.54 1.71 7.50
C ASP A 25 -14.83 1.60 9.00
N GLY A 26 -14.79 0.37 9.54
CA GLY A 26 -14.99 0.13 10.97
C GLY A 26 -13.76 0.45 11.81
N LEU A 27 -12.56 0.34 11.24
CA LEU A 27 -11.31 0.62 11.96
C LEU A 27 -11.00 2.12 11.96
N ILE A 28 -10.84 2.72 10.78
CA ILE A 28 -10.33 4.08 10.62
C ILE A 28 -11.19 4.99 9.74
N GLY A 29 -12.36 4.53 9.31
CA GLY A 29 -13.35 5.38 8.64
C GLY A 29 -13.87 6.50 9.55
N SER A 30 -14.66 7.40 8.98
CA SER A 30 -15.25 8.56 9.67
C SER A 30 -16.09 8.21 10.91
N ARG A 31 -16.62 6.98 10.97
CA ARG A 31 -17.35 6.43 12.12
C ARG A 31 -16.66 5.18 12.71
N GLY A 32 -15.37 5.02 12.43
CA GLY A 32 -14.57 3.89 12.88
C GLY A 32 -14.16 4.02 14.35
N ILE A 33 -13.43 3.03 14.84
CA ILE A 33 -12.90 2.99 16.21
C ILE A 33 -11.84 4.09 16.41
N LEU A 34 -10.94 4.27 15.43
CA LEU A 34 -9.88 5.28 15.43
C LEU A 34 -9.90 6.07 14.11
N PRO A 35 -10.80 7.06 13.95
CA PRO A 35 -10.97 7.77 12.69
C PRO A 35 -9.69 8.44 12.18
N ALA A 36 -9.34 8.19 10.91
CA ALA A 36 -8.13 8.72 10.29
C ALA A 36 -8.11 10.26 10.23
N GLY A 37 -9.28 10.88 9.99
CA GLY A 37 -9.42 12.34 9.94
C GLY A 37 -9.07 13.00 11.27
N GLU A 38 -9.66 12.53 12.37
CA GLU A 38 -9.39 13.04 13.72
C GLU A 38 -7.91 12.88 14.09
N TYR A 39 -7.30 11.75 13.70
CA TYR A 39 -5.89 11.51 13.92
C TYR A 39 -5.00 12.51 13.17
N LEU A 40 -5.24 12.72 11.88
CA LEU A 40 -4.47 13.67 11.07
C LEU A 40 -4.64 15.12 11.55
N ASP A 41 -5.86 15.50 11.93
CA ASP A 41 -6.13 16.81 12.52
C ASP A 41 -5.38 17.01 13.84
N SER A 42 -5.35 15.99 14.70
CA SER A 42 -4.61 16.03 15.96
C SER A 42 -3.09 16.18 15.75
N LEU A 43 -2.53 15.47 14.76
CA LEU A 43 -1.12 15.57 14.39
C LEU A 43 -0.80 16.98 13.87
N TYR A 44 -1.67 17.53 13.03
CA TYR A 44 -1.49 18.88 12.50
C TYR A 44 -1.59 19.95 13.60
N GLN A 45 -2.48 19.78 14.59
CA GLN A 45 -2.57 20.71 15.72
C GLN A 45 -1.30 20.71 16.59
N VAL A 46 -0.64 19.55 16.75
CA VAL A 46 0.56 19.43 17.58
C VAL A 46 1.84 19.82 16.84
N LEU A 47 1.97 19.44 15.57
CA LEU A 47 3.22 19.55 14.80
C LEU A 47 3.17 20.63 13.70
N GLY A 48 1.99 21.16 13.40
CA GLY A 48 1.77 22.08 12.27
C GLY A 48 2.23 21.47 10.95
N ALA A 49 2.89 22.29 10.12
CA ALA A 49 3.39 21.87 8.81
C ALA A 49 4.44 20.74 8.87
N GLN A 50 5.06 20.46 10.02
CA GLN A 50 6.00 19.34 10.15
C GLN A 50 5.30 17.98 10.08
N ALA A 51 3.99 17.93 10.36
CA ALA A 51 3.20 16.70 10.29
C ALA A 51 3.29 16.03 8.92
N TYR A 52 3.29 16.80 7.82
CA TYR A 52 3.37 16.27 6.46
C TYR A 52 4.65 15.46 6.19
N GLY A 53 5.77 15.87 6.79
CA GLY A 53 7.07 15.20 6.62
C GLY A 53 7.28 14.02 7.57
N GLN A 54 6.74 14.11 8.79
CA GLN A 54 6.87 13.05 9.80
C GLN A 54 5.89 11.90 9.55
N PHE A 55 4.70 12.21 9.01
CA PHE A 55 3.63 11.24 8.74
C PHE A 55 3.25 11.29 7.26
N PRO A 56 4.11 10.78 6.36
CA PRO A 56 3.84 10.83 4.92
C PRO A 56 2.68 9.91 4.55
N THR A 57 1.55 10.49 4.15
CA THR A 57 0.37 9.73 3.71
C THR A 57 -0.40 10.47 2.61
N LEU A 58 -1.00 9.74 1.68
CA LEU A 58 -1.95 10.28 0.71
C LEU A 58 -3.22 10.83 1.36
N LEU A 59 -3.53 10.41 2.60
CA LEU A 59 -4.74 10.80 3.31
C LEU A 59 -4.75 12.26 3.79
N TRP A 60 -3.62 12.97 3.72
CA TRP A 60 -3.61 14.44 3.88
C TRP A 60 -4.44 15.14 2.79
N ILE A 61 -4.54 14.55 1.60
CA ILE A 61 -5.30 15.12 0.47
C ILE A 61 -6.78 14.80 0.61
N ASN A 62 -7.10 13.56 0.97
CA ASN A 62 -8.47 13.08 1.13
C ASN A 62 -8.48 11.90 2.11
N HIS A 63 -9.25 11.98 3.18
CA HIS A 63 -9.42 10.92 4.16
C HIS A 63 -10.86 10.39 4.24
N SER A 64 -11.67 10.64 3.21
CA SER A 64 -13.04 10.12 3.15
C SER A 64 -13.08 8.59 3.09
N ASP A 65 -14.17 8.01 3.61
CA ASP A 65 -14.42 6.56 3.59
C ASP A 65 -14.32 5.97 2.17
N ILE A 66 -14.82 6.71 1.17
CA ILE A 66 -14.72 6.30 -0.24
C ILE A 66 -13.26 6.22 -0.68
N PHE A 67 -12.42 7.19 -0.28
CA PHE A 67 -11.01 7.19 -0.64
C PHE A 67 -10.24 6.05 0.03
N LEU A 68 -10.55 5.76 1.30
CA LEU A 68 -10.03 4.58 2.01
C LEU A 68 -10.36 3.29 1.26
N GLN A 69 -11.61 3.11 0.84
CA GLN A 69 -12.04 1.97 0.04
C GLN A 69 -11.33 1.91 -1.33
N ILE A 70 -11.13 3.06 -1.99
CA ILE A 70 -10.38 3.13 -3.26
C ILE A 70 -8.93 2.69 -3.06
N LEU A 71 -8.27 3.10 -1.98
CA LEU A 71 -6.90 2.64 -1.68
C LEU A 71 -6.86 1.11 -1.48
N CYS A 72 -7.81 0.56 -0.72
CA CYS A 72 -7.87 -0.88 -0.47
C CYS A 72 -8.15 -1.69 -1.75
N TRP A 73 -9.27 -1.43 -2.44
CA TRP A 73 -9.64 -2.19 -3.62
C TRP A 73 -8.77 -1.88 -4.84
N GLY A 74 -8.26 -0.65 -4.95
CA GLY A 74 -7.22 -0.30 -5.90
C GLY A 74 -5.93 -1.08 -5.65
N GLY A 75 -5.54 -1.24 -4.38
CA GLY A 75 -4.43 -2.10 -3.98
C GLY A 75 -4.64 -3.58 -4.37
N VAL A 76 -5.84 -4.12 -4.19
CA VAL A 76 -6.17 -5.47 -4.67
C VAL A 76 -5.99 -5.58 -6.19
N ALA A 77 -6.52 -4.62 -6.95
CA ALA A 77 -6.43 -4.63 -8.41
C ALA A 77 -4.96 -4.51 -8.89
N LEU A 78 -4.17 -3.61 -8.29
CA LEU A 78 -2.75 -3.45 -8.61
C LEU A 78 -1.94 -4.69 -8.24
N GLY A 79 -2.24 -5.33 -7.11
CA GLY A 79 -1.62 -6.59 -6.72
C GLY A 79 -1.86 -7.69 -7.74
N ALA A 80 -3.08 -7.76 -8.30
CA ALA A 80 -3.41 -8.71 -9.37
C ALA A 80 -2.60 -8.44 -10.65
N LEU A 81 -2.35 -7.16 -11.00
CA LEU A 81 -1.48 -6.80 -12.13
C LEU A 81 -0.03 -7.24 -11.89
N VAL A 82 0.50 -7.10 -10.67
CA VAL A 82 1.83 -7.60 -10.30
C VAL A 82 1.90 -9.13 -10.45
N VAL A 83 0.88 -9.85 -9.98
CA VAL A 83 0.77 -11.31 -10.14
C VAL A 83 0.75 -11.71 -11.63
N ALA A 84 0.00 -10.96 -12.45
CA ALA A 84 -0.05 -11.14 -13.90
C ALA A 84 1.29 -10.79 -14.59
N GLY A 85 2.19 -10.07 -13.92
CA GLY A 85 3.48 -9.63 -14.48
C GLY A 85 3.36 -8.41 -15.39
N LEU A 86 2.30 -7.61 -15.21
CA LEU A 86 2.03 -6.38 -15.95
C LEU A 86 2.61 -5.19 -15.18
N LEU A 87 3.55 -4.46 -15.80
CA LEU A 87 4.15 -3.24 -15.25
C LEU A 87 4.50 -3.34 -13.74
N PRO A 88 5.28 -4.36 -13.30
CA PRO A 88 5.44 -4.65 -11.89
C PRO A 88 6.11 -3.51 -11.12
N GLY A 89 7.08 -2.78 -11.71
CA GLY A 89 7.72 -1.62 -11.07
C GLY A 89 6.73 -0.51 -10.70
N PRO A 90 6.01 0.09 -11.68
CA PRO A 90 5.00 1.09 -11.40
C PRO A 90 3.89 0.60 -10.45
N CYS A 91 3.38 -0.63 -10.64
CA CYS A 91 2.35 -1.17 -9.76
C CYS A 91 2.83 -1.31 -8.31
N LEU A 92 4.06 -1.80 -8.11
CA LEU A 92 4.65 -1.94 -6.77
C LEU A 92 4.88 -0.58 -6.11
N LEU A 93 5.28 0.45 -6.86
CA LEU A 93 5.46 1.80 -6.30
C LEU A 93 4.12 2.33 -5.77
N VAL A 94 3.05 2.19 -6.55
CA VAL A 94 1.71 2.66 -6.14
C VAL A 94 1.17 1.81 -4.99
N LEU A 95 1.35 0.49 -5.01
CA LEU A 95 0.98 -0.40 -3.90
C LEU A 95 1.69 -0.01 -2.61
N TRP A 96 3.00 0.22 -2.67
CA TRP A 96 3.81 0.61 -1.53
C TRP A 96 3.34 1.96 -0.97
N ALA A 97 3.12 2.97 -1.82
CA ALA A 97 2.63 4.27 -1.39
C ALA A 97 1.23 4.20 -0.76
N ALA A 98 0.32 3.40 -1.33
CA ALA A 98 -1.01 3.18 -0.78
C ALA A 98 -0.94 2.47 0.57
N TYR A 99 -0.13 1.42 0.70
CA TYR A 99 0.02 0.68 1.95
C TYR A 99 0.66 1.55 3.04
N LEU A 100 1.72 2.30 2.71
CA LEU A 100 2.34 3.26 3.62
C LEU A 100 1.30 4.28 4.12
N SER A 101 0.49 4.80 3.21
CA SER A 101 -0.53 5.78 3.53
C SER A 101 -1.54 5.26 4.54
N LEU A 102 -2.01 4.01 4.37
CA LEU A 102 -2.92 3.34 5.30
C LEU A 102 -2.22 3.01 6.62
N THR A 103 -0.99 2.49 6.59
CA THR A 103 -0.22 2.16 7.80
C THR A 103 0.01 3.38 8.69
N VAL A 104 0.33 4.54 8.10
CA VAL A 104 0.55 5.79 8.85
C VAL A 104 -0.68 6.22 9.63
N VAL A 105 -1.89 6.07 9.06
CA VAL A 105 -3.15 6.46 9.74
C VAL A 105 -3.82 5.30 10.50
N GLY A 106 -3.36 4.07 10.26
CA GLY A 106 -3.89 2.84 10.83
C GLY A 106 -3.64 2.66 12.32
N GLN A 107 -2.76 3.49 12.90
CA GLN A 107 -2.46 3.52 14.34
C GLN A 107 -2.18 2.11 14.87
N GLU A 108 -2.87 1.69 15.93
CA GLU A 108 -2.68 0.39 16.59
C GLU A 108 -3.03 -0.80 15.67
N PHE A 109 -3.86 -0.59 14.65
CA PHE A 109 -4.32 -1.68 13.76
C PHE A 109 -3.30 -2.08 12.68
N LEU A 110 -2.37 -1.19 12.32
CA LEU A 110 -1.37 -1.44 11.26
C LEU A 110 0.08 -1.25 11.75
N SER A 111 0.30 -1.19 13.07
CA SER A 111 1.62 -1.04 13.68
C SER A 111 2.29 -2.39 14.04
N PHE A 112 1.92 -3.47 13.36
CA PHE A 112 2.49 -4.79 13.63
C PHE A 112 3.77 -5.06 12.81
N GLN A 113 4.58 -6.03 13.24
CA GLN A 113 5.85 -6.33 12.60
C GLN A 113 5.70 -6.80 11.14
N TRP A 114 4.59 -7.48 10.82
CA TRP A 114 4.33 -7.92 9.44
C TRP A 114 3.99 -6.75 8.50
N ASP A 115 3.35 -5.70 9.01
CA ASP A 115 3.06 -4.49 8.23
C ASP A 115 4.36 -3.75 7.88
N MET A 116 5.24 -3.61 8.87
CA MET A 116 6.57 -3.02 8.68
C MET A 116 7.42 -3.86 7.71
N LEU A 117 7.40 -5.18 7.85
CA LEU A 117 8.06 -6.09 6.90
C LEU A 117 7.52 -5.93 5.48
N LEU A 118 6.20 -5.80 5.30
CA LEU A 118 5.61 -5.61 3.98
C LEU A 118 6.01 -4.26 3.37
N LEU A 119 6.13 -3.20 4.17
CA LEU A 119 6.63 -1.90 3.71
C LEU A 119 8.10 -1.96 3.29
N GLU A 120 8.95 -2.60 4.09
CA GLU A 120 10.37 -2.77 3.77
C GLU A 120 10.57 -3.64 2.53
N ALA A 121 9.93 -4.81 2.48
CA ALA A 121 9.99 -5.71 1.34
C ALA A 121 9.39 -5.07 0.08
N GLY A 122 8.31 -4.31 0.23
CA GLY A 122 7.69 -3.54 -0.85
C GLY A 122 8.64 -2.50 -1.45
N LEU A 123 9.28 -1.69 -0.60
CA LEU A 123 10.24 -0.68 -1.04
C LEU A 123 11.43 -1.31 -1.76
N LEU A 124 11.99 -2.39 -1.21
CA LEU A 124 13.07 -3.14 -1.85
C LEU A 124 12.61 -3.76 -3.18
N ALA A 125 11.36 -4.25 -3.25
CA ALA A 125 10.80 -4.80 -4.48
C ALA A 125 10.62 -3.74 -5.58
N VAL A 126 10.28 -2.49 -5.24
CA VAL A 126 10.22 -1.37 -6.19
C VAL A 126 11.58 -1.15 -6.87
N LEU A 127 12.67 -1.21 -6.11
CA LEU A 127 14.03 -1.07 -6.63
C LEU A 127 14.47 -2.29 -7.45
N PHE A 128 13.95 -3.47 -7.12
CA PHE A 128 14.30 -4.74 -7.75
C PHE A 128 13.49 -5.07 -9.01
N ALA A 129 12.28 -4.54 -9.12
CA ALA A 129 11.34 -4.87 -10.19
C ALA A 129 11.73 -4.22 -11.53
N PRO A 130 11.42 -4.89 -12.67
CA PRO A 130 11.58 -4.26 -13.98
C PRO A 130 10.53 -3.16 -14.17
N TRP A 131 10.96 -2.00 -14.64
CA TRP A 131 10.10 -0.84 -14.93
C TRP A 131 9.52 -0.84 -16.37
N GLY A 132 9.83 -1.87 -17.17
CA GLY A 132 9.31 -2.05 -18.53
C GLY A 132 7.91 -2.68 -18.58
N THR A 133 7.26 -2.55 -19.74
CA THR A 133 5.83 -2.84 -19.97
C THR A 133 5.42 -4.31 -19.84
N LEU A 134 6.27 -5.26 -20.20
CA LEU A 134 5.92 -6.69 -20.18
C LEU A 134 7.10 -7.53 -19.71
N TRP A 135 6.97 -8.15 -18.52
CA TRP A 135 7.93 -9.16 -18.06
C TRP A 135 7.55 -10.59 -18.49
N LEU A 136 6.39 -10.77 -19.13
CA LEU A 136 5.81 -12.07 -19.53
C LEU A 136 6.64 -12.94 -20.51
N GLY A 137 7.85 -12.53 -20.93
CA GLY A 137 8.55 -13.16 -22.06
C GLY A 137 10.04 -13.49 -21.94
N ARG A 138 10.78 -13.14 -20.88
CA ARG A 138 12.24 -13.43 -20.81
C ARG A 138 12.62 -14.81 -20.24
N ALA A 139 11.71 -15.78 -20.31
CA ALA A 139 12.00 -17.19 -20.04
C ALA A 139 12.24 -18.01 -21.32
N LYS A 140 12.27 -17.39 -22.50
CA LYS A 140 12.55 -18.07 -23.77
C LYS A 140 13.66 -17.31 -24.52
N GLY A 141 14.88 -17.85 -24.45
CA GLY A 141 15.98 -17.51 -25.36
C GLY A 141 17.10 -16.66 -24.76
N GLU A 142 18.10 -17.33 -24.20
CA GLU A 142 19.50 -16.99 -24.50
C GLU A 142 20.16 -18.32 -24.95
N PRO A 143 20.90 -18.33 -26.07
CA PRO A 143 21.53 -19.52 -26.65
C PRO A 143 22.67 -20.08 -25.79
#